data_AF-A0A972XF33-F1
#
_entry.id   AF-A0A972XF33-F1
#
_cell.length_a   1.000
_cell.length_b   1.000
_cell.length_c   1.000
_cell.angle_alpha   90.00
_cell.angle_beta   90.00
_cell.angle_gamma   90.00
#
_symmetry.space_group_name_H-M   'P 1'
#
loop_
_entity.id
_entity.type
_entity.pdbx_description
1 polymer ?
#
loop_
_entity_poly.entity_id
_entity_poly.type
_entity_poly.pdbx_seq_one_letter_code
_entity_poly.pdbx_strand_id
1 'polypeptide(L)' 'LGVADTVQVMRRGRRVATYRAADSSIEELVGAMTGKLDQGAS' A
#
# COMPACT_ATOMS: atom_id res chain seq x y z
N LEU A 1 -5.68 18.25 -7.68
CA LEU A 1 -4.61 17.51 -8.38
C LEU A 1 -3.99 16.54 -7.40
N GLY A 2 -4.12 15.23 -7.62
CA GLY A 2 -3.30 14.23 -6.94
C GLY A 2 -2.01 13.98 -7.72
N VAL A 3 -0.94 13.54 -7.05
CA VAL A 3 0.37 13.28 -7.69
C VAL A 3 0.35 12.03 -8.58
N ALA A 4 -0.58 11.10 -8.32
CA ALA A 4 -0.73 9.85 -9.05
C ALA A 4 -2.19 9.35 -9.01
N ASP A 5 -2.56 8.46 -9.94
CA ASP A 5 -3.83 7.74 -9.93
C ASP A 5 -3.73 6.38 -9.23
N THR A 6 -2.59 5.69 -9.39
CA THR A 6 -2.36 4.33 -8.88
C THR A 6 -1.03 4.25 -8.14
N VAL A 7 -1.03 3.55 -7.00
CA VAL A 7 0.16 3.30 -6.19
C VAL A 7 0.44 1.80 -6.13
N GLN A 8 1.64 1.40 -6.51
CA GLN A 8 2.12 0.03 -6.33
C GLN A 8 3.04 -0.03 -5.12
N VAL A 9 2.68 -0.85 -4.13
CA VAL A 9 3.49 -1.04 -2.93
C VAL A 9 4.44 -2.22 -3.15
N MET A 10 5.71 -2.00 -2.85
CA MET A 10 6.79 -2.94 -3.03
C MET A 10 7.39 -3.35 -1.68
N ARG A 11 7.75 -4.62 -1.54
CA ARG A 11 8.49 -5.15 -0.39
C ARG A 11 9.54 -6.14 -0.88
N ARG A 12 10.81 -5.91 -0.52
CA ARG A 12 11.95 -6.77 -0.93
C ARG A 12 11.99 -7.02 -2.45
N GLY A 13 11.74 -5.97 -3.24
CA GLY A 13 11.74 -6.05 -4.71
C GLY A 13 10.53 -6.74 -5.33
N ARG A 14 9.50 -7.12 -4.55
CA ARG A 14 8.27 -7.74 -5.05
C ARG A 14 7.08 -6.82 -4.80
N ARG A 15 6.14 -6.78 -5.75
CA ARG A 15 4.89 -6.05 -5.58
C ARG A 15 3.98 -6.83 -4.62
N VAL A 16 3.52 -6.16 -3.57
CA VAL A 16 2.67 -6.76 -2.54
C VAL A 16 1.22 -6.25 -2.59
N ALA A 17 0.99 -5.05 -3.13
CA ALA A 17 -0.34 -4.49 -3.28
C ALA A 17 -0.40 -3.41 -4.38
N THR A 18 -1.62 -3.12 -4.84
CA THR A 18 -1.93 -2.03 -5.77
C THR A 18 -3.14 -1.28 -5.23
N TYR A 19 -3.04 0.05 -5.19
CA TYR A 19 -4.05 0.93 -4.63
C TYR A 19 -4.45 2.03 -5.61
N ARG A 20 -5.68 2.52 -5.51
CA ARG A 20 -6.09 3.80 -6.12
C ARG A 20 -5.69 4.94 -5.20
N ALA A 21 -4.89 5.87 -5.69
CA ALA A 21 -4.37 6.96 -4.88
C ALA A 21 -5.47 7.84 -4.26
N ALA A 22 -6.60 7.99 -4.96
CA ALA A 22 -7.75 8.73 -4.47
C ALA A 22 -8.45 8.09 -3.25
N ASP A 23 -8.28 6.77 -3.08
CA ASP A 23 -9.00 5.97 -2.10
C ASP A 23 -8.10 5.51 -0.94
N SER A 24 -6.84 5.95 -0.89
CA SER A 24 -5.83 5.43 0.04
C SER A 24 -5.28 6.50 0.98
N SER A 25 -4.83 6.10 2.17
CA SER A 25 -4.02 6.97 3.05
C SER A 25 -2.53 6.60 3.04
N ILE A 26 -1.68 7.53 3.49
CA ILE A 26 -0.25 7.29 3.66
C ILE A 26 -0.02 6.11 4.64
N GLU A 27 -0.78 6.05 5.72
CA GLU A 27 -0.69 5.03 6.76
C GLU A 27 -0.99 3.63 6.21
N GLU A 28 -2.01 3.51 5.35
CA GLU A 28 -2.36 2.26 4.69
C GLU A 28 -1.23 1.76 3.79
N LEU A 29 -0.67 2.66 2.97
CA LEU A 29 0.45 2.35 2.08
C LEU A 29 1.70 1.92 2.86
N VAL A 30 2.01 2.61 3.96
CA VAL A 30 3.13 2.25 4.87
C VAL A 30 2.87 0.93 5.58
N GLY A 31 1.62 0.67 5.99
CA GLY A 31 1.19 -0.60 6.58
C GLY A 31 1.41 -1.78 5.63
N ALA A 32 1.02 -1.62 4.36
CA ALA A 32 1.24 -2.61 3.31
C ALA A 32 2.74 -2.82 3.01
N MET A 33 3.53 -1.75 2.99
CA MET A 33 4.98 -1.82 2.72
C MET A 33 5.73 -2.57 3.83
N THR A 34 5.35 -2.34 5.08
CA THR A 34 5.99 -2.92 6.26
C THR A 34 5.46 -4.31 6.61
N GLY A 35 4.27 -4.67 6.13
CA GLY A 35 3.59 -5.93 6.45
C GLY A 35 2.81 -5.91 7.76
N LYS A 36 2.43 -4.71 8.26
CA LYS A 36 1.71 -4.56 9.53
C LYS A 36 0.21 -4.88 9.43
N LEU A 37 -0.39 -4.70 8.25
CA LEU A 37 -1.81 -4.98 8.01
C LEU A 37 -2.14 -6.49 7.95
N ASP A 38 -1.14 -7.35 7.75
CA ASP A 38 -1.29 -8.81 7.68
C ASP A 38 -1.55 -9.47 9.05
N GLN A 39 -1.40 -8.76 10.16
CA GLN A 39 -1.54 -9.34 11.51
C GLN A 39 -3.00 -9.51 11.98
N GLY A 40 -3.99 -9.24 11.12
CA GLY A 40 -5.42 -9.32 11.44
C GLY A 40 -6.17 -10.53 10.85
N ALA A 41 -5.50 -11.40 10.08
CA ALA A 41 -6.09 -12.60 9.51
C ALA A 41 -5.37 -13.85 10.01
N SER A 42 -5.82 -14.37 11.15
CA SER A 42 -5.53 -15.72 11.64
C SER A 42 -6.82 -16.34 12.15
#